data_AF-A0A9W6TTZ3-F1
#
_entry.id   AF-A0A9W6TTZ3-F1
#
_cell.length_a   1.000
_cell.length_b   1.000
_cell.length_c   1.000
_cell.angle_alpha   90.00
_cell.angle_beta   90.00
_cell.angle_gamma   90.00
#
_symmetry.space_group_name_H-M   'P 1'
#
loop_
_entity.id
_entity.type
_entity.pdbx_description
1 polymer ?
#
loop_
_entity_poly.entity_id
_entity_poly.type
_entity_poly.pdbx_seq_one_letter_code
_entity_poly.pdbx_strand_id
1 'polypeptide(L)'
;MSTGSPNAAATHVARADCPHLAGPEWEALQRLVTVIGEAAVATMLRTLSPTEQHGVARGFIMKEQREVAAGATVSTPSTPRVGSLKFHVNSYVGREGKPLLRCLVEVDTAITARRIVDTLSKVAFAMPCLGGRAWCWAYGRRLTDPTCFSTYEAFKEELR
;
A
#
# COMPACT_ATOMS: atom_id res chain seq x y z
N MET A 1 16.26 -9.35 -53.77
CA MET A 1 15.18 -8.71 -52.99
C MET A 1 15.28 -9.26 -51.57
N SER A 2 16.00 -8.54 -50.68
CA SER A 2 16.19 -8.97 -49.29
C SER A 2 15.08 -8.38 -48.43
N THR A 3 14.27 -9.25 -47.84
CA THR A 3 13.35 -8.92 -46.76
C THR A 3 14.15 -8.66 -45.49
N GLY A 4 14.55 -7.40 -45.28
CA GLY A 4 15.10 -6.93 -44.01
C GLY A 4 13.98 -6.48 -43.09
N SER A 5 13.58 -7.32 -42.13
CA SER A 5 12.70 -6.95 -41.03
C SER A 5 13.32 -5.80 -40.21
N PRO A 6 12.60 -4.69 -39.93
CA PRO A 6 13.00 -3.76 -38.90
C PRO A 6 12.20 -4.09 -37.63
N ASN A 7 12.59 -5.14 -36.90
CA ASN A 7 12.05 -5.39 -35.57
C ASN A 7 13.17 -5.36 -34.53
N ALA A 8 13.69 -4.15 -34.32
CA ALA A 8 14.45 -3.76 -33.15
C ALA A 8 14.39 -2.23 -33.08
N ALA A 9 13.18 -1.69 -32.89
CA ALA A 9 13.04 -0.30 -32.50
C ALA A 9 13.78 -0.13 -31.17
N ALA A 10 14.94 0.50 -31.22
CA ALA A 10 15.65 0.98 -30.04
C ALA A 10 14.64 1.77 -29.22
N THR A 11 14.13 1.16 -28.16
CA THR A 11 13.07 1.72 -27.32
C THR A 11 13.73 2.64 -26.30
N HIS A 12 14.58 3.54 -26.79
CA HIS A 12 15.36 4.43 -25.95
C HIS A 12 14.54 5.69 -25.66
N VAL A 13 14.28 5.98 -24.40
CA VAL A 13 13.48 7.14 -23.99
C VAL A 13 14.39 8.37 -23.97
N ALA A 14 14.40 9.14 -25.06
CA ALA A 14 15.26 10.32 -25.20
C ALA A 14 14.57 11.59 -24.67
N ARG A 15 15.35 12.52 -24.10
CA ARG A 15 14.83 13.81 -23.60
C ARG A 15 14.16 14.63 -24.71
N ALA A 16 14.58 14.42 -25.96
CA ALA A 16 13.99 15.05 -27.13
C ALA A 16 12.50 14.65 -27.35
N ASP A 17 12.09 13.48 -26.86
CA ASP A 17 10.74 12.95 -27.03
C ASP A 17 9.73 13.54 -26.03
N CYS A 18 10.22 14.23 -24.99
CA CYS A 18 9.39 14.81 -23.93
C CYS A 18 9.85 16.23 -23.53
N PRO A 19 9.78 17.22 -24.44
CA PRO A 19 10.19 18.60 -24.15
C PRO A 19 9.29 19.30 -23.12
N HIS A 20 8.10 18.77 -22.88
CA HIS A 20 7.12 19.29 -21.92
C HIS A 20 7.43 18.94 -20.47
N LEU A 21 8.36 18.02 -20.20
CA LEU A 21 8.70 17.62 -18.83
C LEU A 21 9.77 18.53 -18.22
N ALA A 22 9.54 18.94 -16.97
CA ALA A 22 10.53 19.71 -16.24
C ALA A 22 11.78 18.87 -15.92
N GLY A 23 12.93 19.53 -15.69
CA GLY A 23 14.19 18.88 -15.27
C GLY A 23 14.01 17.79 -14.18
N PRO A 24 13.38 18.09 -13.03
CA PRO A 24 13.19 17.09 -11.97
C PRO A 24 12.22 15.96 -12.33
N GLU A 25 11.23 16.21 -13.20
CA GLU A 25 10.29 15.19 -13.68
C GLU A 25 10.97 14.22 -14.66
N TRP A 26 11.86 14.73 -15.50
CA TRP A 26 12.68 13.90 -16.37
C TRP A 26 13.62 12.98 -15.59
N GLU A 27 14.30 13.51 -14.56
CA GLU A 27 15.16 12.72 -13.67
C GLU A 27 14.37 11.63 -12.93
N ALA A 28 13.14 11.93 -12.53
CA ALA A 28 12.23 10.97 -11.93
C ALA A 28 11.83 9.85 -12.89
N LEU A 29 11.59 10.17 -14.17
CA LEU A 29 11.33 9.15 -15.18
C LEU A 29 12.56 8.28 -15.46
N GLN A 30 13.77 8.85 -15.46
CA GLN A 30 15.00 8.07 -15.61
C GLN A 30 15.17 7.07 -14.44
N ARG A 31 14.81 7.47 -13.21
CA ARG A 31 14.76 6.54 -12.08
C ARG A 31 13.60 5.55 -12.18
N LEU A 32 12.46 5.93 -12.75
CA LEU A 32 11.37 4.99 -13.01
C LEU A 32 11.78 3.93 -14.04
N VAL A 33 12.56 4.29 -15.06
CA VAL A 33 13.14 3.37 -16.04
C VAL A 33 13.99 2.28 -15.35
N THR A 34 14.75 2.62 -14.31
CA THR A 34 15.53 1.61 -13.56
C THR A 34 14.66 0.67 -12.72
N VAL A 35 13.44 1.09 -12.35
CA VAL A 35 12.51 0.32 -11.50
C VAL A 35 11.62 -0.62 -12.32
N ILE A 36 11.03 -0.15 -13.42
CA ILE A 36 10.04 -0.92 -14.20
C ILE A 36 10.51 -1.28 -15.62
N GLY A 37 11.70 -0.81 -16.02
CA GLY A 37 12.27 -1.04 -17.33
C GLY A 37 11.84 -0.02 -18.38
N GLU A 38 12.73 0.20 -19.34
CA GLU A 38 12.59 1.24 -20.36
C GLU A 38 11.41 1.00 -21.32
N ALA A 39 11.16 -0.26 -21.71
CA ALA A 39 10.04 -0.62 -22.57
C ALA A 39 8.68 -0.29 -21.94
N ALA A 40 8.56 -0.44 -20.61
CA ALA A 40 7.34 -0.10 -19.88
C ALA A 40 7.14 1.42 -19.84
N VAL A 41 8.21 2.19 -19.55
CA VAL A 41 8.15 3.66 -19.55
C VAL A 41 7.87 4.22 -20.95
N ALA A 42 8.49 3.67 -22.00
CA ALA A 42 8.22 4.09 -23.37
C ALA A 42 6.78 3.77 -23.80
N THR A 43 6.20 2.67 -23.32
CA THR A 43 4.79 2.36 -23.56
C THR A 43 3.90 3.38 -22.85
N MET A 44 4.18 3.71 -21.59
CA MET A 44 3.45 4.73 -20.85
C MET A 44 3.52 6.10 -21.52
N LEU A 45 4.68 6.53 -22.00
CA LEU A 45 4.84 7.80 -22.71
C LEU A 45 4.09 7.82 -24.05
N ARG A 46 3.90 6.67 -24.68
CA ARG A 46 3.14 6.55 -25.94
C ARG A 46 1.63 6.54 -25.71
N THR A 47 1.16 6.02 -24.57
CA THR A 47 -0.28 5.89 -24.28
C THR A 47 -0.86 7.05 -23.48
N LEU A 48 -0.04 7.71 -22.66
CA LEU A 48 -0.49 8.76 -21.74
C LEU A 48 -0.40 10.15 -22.37
N SER A 49 -1.39 10.98 -22.08
CA SER A 49 -1.38 12.40 -22.45
C SER A 49 -0.27 13.17 -21.70
N PRO A 50 0.18 14.33 -22.20
CA PRO A 50 1.21 15.13 -21.54
C PRO A 50 0.90 15.45 -20.06
N THR A 51 -0.37 15.70 -19.73
CA THR A 51 -0.82 15.94 -18.35
C THR A 51 -0.73 14.70 -17.45
N GLU A 52 -1.02 13.52 -17.99
CA GLU A 52 -0.90 12.26 -17.24
C GLU A 52 0.56 11.87 -17.02
N GLN A 53 1.44 12.16 -17.99
CA GLN A 53 2.89 11.96 -17.83
C GLN A 53 3.46 12.81 -16.68
N HIS A 54 3.03 14.06 -16.56
CA HIS A 54 3.36 14.90 -15.39
C HIS A 54 2.83 14.27 -14.10
N GLY A 55 1.61 13.73 -14.12
CA GLY A 55 1.03 13.01 -12.98
C GLY A 55 1.89 11.83 -12.53
N VAL A 56 2.38 11.03 -13.47
CA VAL A 56 3.27 9.89 -13.21
C VAL A 56 4.60 10.36 -12.62
N ALA A 57 5.25 11.34 -13.25
CA ALA A 57 6.54 11.87 -12.78
C ALA A 57 6.42 12.49 -11.38
N ARG A 58 5.41 13.33 -11.14
CA ARG A 58 5.16 13.95 -9.84
C ARG A 58 4.79 12.94 -8.76
N GLY A 59 3.99 11.93 -9.11
CA GLY A 59 3.63 10.83 -8.22
C GLY A 59 4.85 10.02 -7.80
N PHE A 60 5.77 9.77 -8.73
CA PHE A 60 7.04 9.10 -8.44
C PHE A 60 7.94 9.94 -7.53
N ILE A 61 8.10 11.24 -7.80
CA ILE A 61 8.87 12.17 -6.95
C ILE A 61 8.30 12.21 -5.51
N MET A 62 6.98 12.33 -5.37
CA MET A 62 6.34 12.36 -4.04
C MET A 62 6.53 11.05 -3.28
N LYS A 63 6.53 9.91 -3.99
CA LYS A 63 6.83 8.60 -3.41
C LYS A 63 8.28 8.53 -2.94
N GLU A 64 9.24 8.93 -3.78
CA GLU A 64 10.66 8.96 -3.41
C GLU A 64 10.92 9.89 -2.22
N GLN A 65 10.32 11.08 -2.19
CA GLN A 65 10.46 12.01 -1.05
C GLN A 65 9.93 11.41 0.26
N ARG A 66 8.85 10.63 0.21
CA ARG A 66 8.32 9.93 1.38
C ARG A 66 9.25 8.82 1.86
N GLU A 67 9.89 8.10 0.94
CA GLU A 67 10.86 7.05 1.27
C GLU A 67 12.16 7.64 1.84
N VAL A 68 12.65 8.76 1.29
CA VAL A 68 13.82 9.50 1.81
C VAL A 68 13.53 10.14 3.17
N ALA A 69 12.36 10.76 3.35
CA ALA A 69 11.96 11.32 4.65
C ALA A 69 11.82 10.23 5.74
N ALA A 70 11.43 9.01 5.37
CA ALA A 70 11.41 7.87 6.28
C ALA A 70 12.82 7.34 6.61
N GLY A 71 13.80 7.50 5.71
CA GLY A 71 15.20 7.12 5.91
C GLY A 71 16.03 8.14 6.71
N ALA A 72 15.68 9.43 6.67
CA ALA A 72 16.45 10.50 7.31
C ALA A 72 16.27 10.60 8.84
N THR A 73 15.44 9.76 9.47
CA THR A 73 15.20 9.79 10.93
C THR A 73 15.86 8.63 11.69
N VAL A 74 16.99 8.11 11.21
CA VAL A 74 17.77 7.09 11.95
C VAL A 74 18.89 7.77 12.73
N SER A 75 18.55 8.30 13.91
CA SER A 75 19.45 8.44 15.08
C SER A 75 18.68 9.01 16.28
N THR A 76 17.67 8.31 16.79
CA THR A 76 17.23 8.46 18.19
C THR A 76 16.45 7.20 18.59
N PRO A 77 16.82 6.49 19.68
CA PRO A 77 16.02 5.39 20.17
C PRO A 77 14.83 5.99 20.93
N SER A 78 13.67 6.11 20.28
CA SER A 78 12.42 6.36 21.02
C SER A 78 11.19 6.00 20.18
N THR A 79 10.36 5.16 20.80
CA THR A 79 8.97 4.79 20.46
C THR A 79 8.72 3.91 19.23
N PRO A 80 8.01 2.77 19.40
CA PRO A 80 7.55 1.95 18.28
C PRO A 80 6.45 2.73 17.54
N ARG A 81 6.82 3.43 16.47
CA ARG A 81 5.85 4.13 15.62
C ARG A 81 5.10 3.10 14.78
N VAL A 82 3.86 2.81 15.19
CA VAL A 82 2.86 2.09 14.42
C VAL A 82 2.70 2.79 13.08
N GLY A 83 3.23 2.17 12.02
CA GLY A 83 2.96 2.59 10.65
C GLY A 83 1.46 2.46 10.39
N SER A 84 0.80 3.56 10.02
CA SER A 84 -0.53 3.51 9.45
C SER A 84 -0.46 2.70 8.15
N LEU A 85 -0.80 1.42 8.23
CA LEU A 85 -0.98 0.57 7.08
C LEU A 85 -2.30 1.01 6.43
N LYS A 86 -2.20 1.81 5.38
CA LYS A 86 -3.35 2.22 4.57
C LYS A 86 -3.88 0.98 3.84
N PHE A 87 -4.74 0.22 4.52
CA PHE A 87 -5.42 -0.93 3.93
C PHE A 87 -6.25 -0.40 2.76
N HIS A 88 -5.95 -0.86 1.55
CA HIS A 88 -6.82 -0.61 0.41
C HIS A 88 -8.08 -1.45 0.65
N VAL A 89 -9.06 -0.88 1.35
CA VAL A 89 -10.36 -1.51 1.52
C VAL A 89 -11.03 -1.48 0.16
N ASN A 90 -11.05 -2.63 -0.49
CA ASN A 90 -11.91 -2.83 -1.64
C ASN A 90 -13.35 -2.56 -1.16
N SER A 91 -13.99 -1.55 -1.75
CA SER A 91 -15.41 -1.26 -1.51
C SER A 91 -16.21 -2.46 -1.98
N TYR A 92 -16.60 -3.32 -1.04
CA TYR A 92 -17.34 -4.53 -1.36
C TYR A 92 -18.84 -4.24 -1.37
N VAL A 93 -19.42 -4.23 -2.56
CA VAL A 93 -20.86 -4.31 -2.77
C VAL A 93 -21.30 -5.71 -2.35
N GLY A 94 -22.25 -5.75 -1.42
CA GLY A 94 -22.51 -6.90 -0.56
C GLY A 94 -22.81 -8.22 -1.27
N ARG A 95 -22.09 -9.26 -0.86
CA ARG A 95 -22.60 -10.59 -0.50
C ARG A 95 -21.52 -11.36 0.28
N GLU A 96 -21.68 -11.44 1.60
CA GLU A 96 -20.74 -12.06 2.56
C GLU A 96 -19.34 -11.42 2.61
N GLY A 97 -19.15 -10.55 3.60
CA GLY A 97 -17.80 -10.31 4.12
C GLY A 97 -17.16 -11.63 4.54
N LYS A 98 -15.83 -11.71 4.53
CA LYS A 98 -15.08 -12.90 4.98
C LYS A 98 -15.77 -13.49 6.23
N PRO A 99 -16.12 -14.79 6.26
CA PRO A 99 -16.78 -15.38 7.41
C PRO A 99 -15.94 -15.10 8.66
N LEU A 100 -16.56 -14.64 9.75
CA LEU A 100 -15.87 -14.20 10.97
C LEU A 100 -14.85 -15.25 11.44
N LEU A 101 -15.19 -16.52 11.30
CA LEU A 101 -14.30 -17.65 11.59
C LEU A 101 -13.02 -17.62 10.75
N ARG A 102 -13.10 -17.38 9.44
CA ARG A 102 -11.92 -17.24 8.57
C ARG A 102 -11.07 -16.03 8.98
N CYS A 103 -11.70 -14.92 9.34
CA CYS A 103 -11.01 -13.74 9.86
C CYS A 103 -10.23 -14.06 11.14
N LEU A 104 -10.85 -14.73 12.11
CA LEU A 104 -10.22 -15.09 13.37
C LEU A 104 -9.03 -16.04 13.15
N VAL A 105 -9.17 -17.05 12.30
CA VAL A 105 -8.08 -17.99 11.97
C VAL A 105 -6.89 -17.29 11.30
N GLU A 106 -7.14 -16.38 10.35
CA GLU A 106 -6.08 -15.57 9.71
C GLU A 106 -5.36 -14.68 10.75
N VAL A 107 -6.12 -14.11 11.70
CA VAL A 107 -5.58 -13.27 12.77
C VAL A 107 -4.77 -14.08 13.80
N ASP A 108 -5.25 -15.24 14.25
CA ASP A 108 -4.54 -16.13 15.18
C ASP A 108 -3.17 -16.54 14.62
N THR A 109 -3.16 -16.90 13.33
CA THR A 109 -1.93 -17.23 12.60
C THR A 109 -0.96 -16.06 12.58
N ALA A 110 -1.46 -14.85 12.29
CA ALA A 110 -0.64 -13.64 12.24
C ALA A 110 -0.14 -13.19 13.63
N ILE A 111 -0.95 -13.31 14.69
CA ILE A 111 -0.56 -13.06 16.08
C ILE A 111 0.61 -13.98 16.46
N THR A 112 0.49 -15.26 16.11
CA THR A 112 1.53 -16.27 16.38
C THR A 112 2.81 -15.96 15.62
N ALA A 113 2.71 -15.72 14.31
CA ALA A 113 3.86 -15.42 13.46
C ALA A 113 4.59 -14.14 13.89
N ARG A 114 3.83 -13.11 14.31
CA ARG A 114 4.37 -11.82 14.76
C ARG A 114 4.75 -11.79 16.23
N ARG A 115 4.52 -12.89 16.96
CA ARG A 115 4.79 -13.03 18.40
C ARG A 115 4.18 -11.89 19.22
N ILE A 116 2.94 -11.50 18.90
CA ILE A 116 2.22 -10.48 19.65
C ILE A 116 1.80 -11.10 20.98
N VAL A 117 2.42 -10.66 22.08
CA VAL A 117 2.16 -11.20 23.42
C VAL A 117 1.06 -10.40 24.13
N ASP A 118 1.17 -9.07 24.08
CA ASP A 118 0.27 -8.16 24.78
C ASP A 118 -1.19 -8.31 24.34
N THR A 119 -2.07 -8.38 25.32
CA THR A 119 -3.47 -8.76 25.11
C THR A 119 -4.28 -7.67 24.42
N LEU A 120 -4.05 -6.41 24.79
CA LEU A 120 -4.71 -5.27 24.15
C LEU A 120 -4.20 -5.10 22.71
N SER A 121 -2.92 -5.38 22.47
CA SER A 121 -2.32 -5.40 21.13
C SER A 121 -2.94 -6.48 20.24
N LYS A 122 -3.25 -7.67 20.78
CA LYS A 122 -3.98 -8.73 20.04
C LYS A 122 -5.38 -8.26 19.62
N VAL A 123 -6.14 -7.64 20.52
CA VAL A 123 -7.48 -7.10 20.20
C VAL A 123 -7.39 -5.97 19.17
N ALA A 124 -6.45 -5.03 19.35
CA ALA A 124 -6.23 -3.93 18.42
C ALA A 124 -5.79 -4.41 17.04
N PHE A 125 -5.04 -5.51 16.99
CA PHE A 125 -4.62 -6.15 15.74
C PHE A 125 -5.76 -6.91 15.05
N ALA A 126 -6.67 -7.52 15.81
CA ALA A 126 -7.78 -8.32 15.29
C ALA A 126 -8.97 -7.49 14.76
N MET A 127 -9.26 -6.37 15.43
CA MET A 127 -10.46 -5.56 15.17
C MET A 127 -10.57 -5.02 13.71
N PRO A 128 -9.49 -4.60 13.03
CA PRO A 128 -9.54 -4.17 11.63
C PRO A 128 -9.85 -5.28 10.62
N CYS A 129 -9.72 -6.54 11.02
CA CYS A 129 -10.02 -7.68 10.14
C CYS A 129 -11.52 -8.02 10.13
N LEU A 130 -12.30 -7.47 11.07
CA LEU A 130 -13.75 -7.64 11.12
C LEU A 130 -14.42 -6.96 9.92
N GLY A 131 -15.45 -7.61 9.38
CA GLY A 131 -16.29 -7.05 8.33
C GLY A 131 -17.71 -6.77 8.81
N GLY A 132 -18.39 -5.83 8.14
CA GLY A 132 -19.83 -5.61 8.30
C GLY A 132 -20.26 -5.28 9.73
N ARG A 133 -21.30 -5.97 10.22
CA ARG A 133 -21.91 -5.69 11.53
C ARG A 133 -20.95 -5.90 12.70
N ALA A 134 -20.08 -6.91 12.63
CA ALA A 134 -19.10 -7.18 13.69
C ALA A 134 -18.11 -6.02 13.85
N TRP A 135 -17.71 -5.39 12.75
CA TRP A 135 -16.85 -4.21 12.77
C TRP A 135 -17.55 -3.02 13.45
N CYS A 136 -18.77 -2.69 13.02
CA CYS A 136 -19.54 -1.59 13.62
C CYS A 136 -19.78 -1.81 15.12
N TRP A 137 -20.13 -3.03 15.52
CA TRP A 137 -20.38 -3.39 16.91
C TRP A 137 -19.11 -3.25 17.77
N ALA A 138 -17.98 -3.82 17.32
CA ALA A 138 -16.73 -3.80 18.08
C ALA A 138 -16.18 -2.37 18.24
N TYR A 139 -16.22 -1.57 17.16
CA TYR A 139 -15.81 -0.16 17.22
C TYR A 139 -16.76 0.69 18.06
N GLY A 140 -18.07 0.44 18.01
CA GLY A 140 -19.05 1.13 18.86
C GLY A 140 -18.76 0.94 20.34
N ARG A 141 -18.48 -0.29 20.78
CA ARG A 141 -18.10 -0.58 22.17
C ARG A 141 -16.81 0.11 22.57
N ARG A 142 -15.81 0.07 21.69
CA ARG A 142 -14.49 0.69 21.96
C ARG A 142 -14.52 2.21 22.03
N LEU A 143 -15.44 2.86 21.33
CA LEU A 143 -15.65 4.30 21.43
C LEU A 143 -16.21 4.71 22.80
N THR A 144 -17.03 3.87 23.43
CA THR A 144 -17.61 4.12 24.75
C THR A 144 -16.64 3.73 25.87
N ASP A 145 -15.95 2.61 25.72
CA ASP A 145 -14.96 2.10 26.67
C ASP A 145 -13.74 1.57 25.91
N PRO A 146 -12.59 2.27 25.95
CA PRO A 146 -11.36 1.84 25.29
C PRO A 146 -10.81 0.49 25.79
N THR A 147 -11.26 0.05 26.97
CA THR A 147 -10.85 -1.19 27.65
C THR A 147 -11.93 -2.27 27.65
N CYS A 148 -13.03 -2.09 26.89
CA CYS A 148 -14.17 -3.02 26.85
C CYS A 148 -13.80 -4.47 26.55
N PHE A 149 -12.66 -4.69 25.90
CA PHE A 149 -12.09 -6.00 25.64
C PHE A 149 -10.83 -6.20 26.48
N SER A 150 -11.00 -6.69 27.71
CA SER A 150 -9.91 -6.93 28.65
C SER A 150 -8.96 -8.03 28.18
N THR A 151 -9.48 -9.02 27.43
CA THR A 151 -8.66 -10.08 26.84
C THR A 151 -9.01 -10.42 25.40
N TYR A 152 -8.04 -11.00 24.68
CA TYR A 152 -8.26 -11.48 23.32
C TYR A 152 -9.24 -12.66 23.26
N GLU A 153 -9.24 -13.52 24.28
CA GLU A 153 -10.21 -14.61 24.38
C GLU A 153 -11.62 -14.06 24.66
N ALA A 154 -11.77 -13.11 25.58
CA ALA A 154 -13.06 -12.44 25.82
C ALA A 154 -13.60 -11.75 24.55
N PHE A 155 -12.71 -11.09 23.80
CA PHE A 155 -13.06 -10.52 22.50
C PHE A 155 -13.55 -11.57 21.48
N LYS A 156 -12.93 -12.76 21.44
CA LYS A 156 -13.39 -13.86 20.57
C LYS A 156 -14.73 -14.43 21.03
N GLU A 157 -14.96 -14.56 22.34
CA GLU A 157 -16.25 -15.04 22.87
C GLU A 157 -17.40 -14.08 22.56
N GLU A 158 -17.19 -12.77 22.70
CA GLU A 158 -18.23 -11.78 22.38
C GLU A 158 -18.55 -11.65 20.87
N LEU A 159 -17.68 -12.20 20.00
CA LEU A 159 -17.85 -12.18 18.55
C LEU A 159 -18.48 -13.45 17.95
N ARG A 160 -18.65 -14.51 18.73
CA ARG A 160 -19.33 -15.75 18.31
C ARG A 160 -20.83 -15.57 18.28
#